data_AF-A0A4Y2CA53-F1
#
_entry.id   AF-A0A4Y2CA53-F1
#
_cell.length_a   1.000
_cell.length_b   1.000
_cell.length_c   1.000
_cell.angle_alpha   90.00
_cell.angle_beta   90.00
_cell.angle_gamma   90.00
#
_symmetry.space_group_name_H-M   'P 1'
#
loop_
_entity.id
_entity.type
_entity.pdbx_description
1 polymer ?
#
loop_
_entity_poly.entity_id
_entity_poly.type
_entity_poly.pdbx_seq_one_letter_code
_entity_poly.pdbx_strand_id
1 'polypeptide(L)'
;MCNHQRLDDGMRWRIVGRQEAGQSQVQICREFNLTPSVVCNLWKQFQDTGSIERKPGQGHPRATTATEDRYLSIIARLNRGATASQLSRDLYAATGTRVSRVTVSKRLHETGLFARRPAVCVPLTSANRRVRLAWCREHRDWSMDQWAIVLFTDESRFSLNTDSRRTFIWR
;
A
#
# COMPACT_ATOMS: atom_id res chain seq x y z
N MET A 1 18.83 23.96 21.63
CA MET A 1 18.44 23.70 20.22
C MET A 1 19.69 23.28 19.47
N CYS A 2 19.86 22.01 19.11
CA CYS A 2 21.03 21.58 18.35
C CYS A 2 20.78 21.86 16.86
N ASN A 3 21.56 22.77 16.29
CA ASN A 3 21.48 23.17 14.90
C ASN A 3 22.20 22.12 14.02
N HIS A 4 21.60 20.92 13.88
CA HIS A 4 22.10 19.89 12.97
C HIS A 4 21.69 20.21 11.54
N GLN A 5 22.34 21.20 10.92
CA GLN A 5 22.22 21.41 9.48
C GLN A 5 23.02 20.32 8.74
N ARG A 6 22.34 19.65 7.82
CA ARG A 6 22.95 18.65 6.94
C ARG A 6 23.87 19.35 5.93
N LEU A 7 25.05 18.77 5.70
CA LEU A 7 25.89 19.18 4.57
C LEU A 7 25.25 18.77 3.25
N ASP A 8 25.26 19.70 2.30
CA ASP A 8 24.89 19.43 0.92
C ASP A 8 25.79 18.36 0.29
N ASP A 9 25.22 17.54 -0.58
CA ASP A 9 25.94 16.40 -1.17
C ASP A 9 27.08 16.85 -2.10
N GLY A 10 26.95 18.00 -2.75
CA GLY A 10 28.04 18.59 -3.54
C GLY A 10 29.21 19.05 -2.66
N MET A 11 28.93 19.55 -1.45
CA MET A 11 29.95 19.91 -0.47
C MET A 11 30.66 18.68 0.07
N ARG A 12 29.91 17.60 0.33
CA ARG A 12 30.44 16.32 0.80
C ARG A 12 31.37 15.67 -0.23
N TRP A 13 31.00 15.66 -1.51
CA TRP A 13 31.88 15.17 -2.58
C TRP A 13 33.16 16.00 -2.73
N ARG A 14 33.10 17.33 -2.58
CA ARG A 14 34.31 18.17 -2.57
C ARG A 14 35.26 17.84 -1.42
N ILE A 15 34.72 17.57 -0.23
CA ILE A 15 35.51 17.16 0.93
C ILE A 15 36.19 15.81 0.66
N VAL A 16 35.44 14.83 0.14
CA VAL A 16 35.97 13.51 -0.24
C VAL A 16 37.08 13.65 -1.28
N GLY A 17 36.85 14.39 -2.37
CA GLY A 17 37.86 14.56 -3.42
C GLY A 17 39.13 15.27 -2.94
N ARG A 18 39.02 16.25 -2.04
CA ARG A 18 40.18 16.90 -1.41
C ARG A 18 40.97 15.96 -0.50
N GLN A 19 40.26 15.08 0.19
CA GLN A 19 40.86 14.08 1.06
C GLN A 19 41.56 12.98 0.24
N GLU A 20 41.00 12.56 -0.90
CA GLU A 20 41.66 11.68 -1.89
C GLU A 20 42.90 12.33 -2.50
N ALA A 21 42.87 13.64 -2.74
CA ALA A 21 44.02 14.42 -3.19
C ALA A 21 45.11 14.64 -2.10
N GLY A 22 44.95 14.05 -0.92
CA GLY A 22 45.94 14.09 0.17
C GLY A 22 45.96 15.39 0.98
N GLN A 23 44.94 16.26 0.88
CA GLN A 23 44.87 17.44 1.74
C GLN A 23 44.66 17.07 3.21
N SER A 24 45.22 17.87 4.12
CA SER A 24 45.02 17.65 5.56
C SER A 24 43.59 17.99 5.96
N GLN A 25 43.01 17.19 6.88
CA GLN A 25 41.65 17.44 7.39
C GLN A 25 41.53 18.82 8.06
N VAL A 26 42.61 19.31 8.69
CA VAL A 26 42.65 20.64 9.32
C VAL A 26 42.46 21.75 8.29
N GLN A 27 43.10 21.64 7.12
CA GLN A 27 42.96 22.60 6.04
C GLN A 27 41.53 22.59 5.47
N ILE A 28 40.96 21.40 5.26
CA ILE A 28 39.57 21.25 4.80
C ILE A 28 38.60 21.84 5.82
N CYS A 29 38.79 21.60 7.12
CA CYS A 29 37.92 22.17 8.15
C CYS A 29 37.94 23.71 8.14
N ARG A 30 39.12 24.32 7.98
CA ARG A 30 39.27 25.78 7.89
C ARG A 30 38.58 26.35 6.65
N GLU A 31 38.73 25.68 5.50
CA GLU A 31 38.17 26.16 4.23
C GLU A 31 36.64 26.07 4.18
N PHE A 32 36.08 24.97 4.70
CA PHE A 32 34.64 24.73 4.68
C PHE A 32 33.92 25.19 5.96
N ASN A 33 34.65 25.76 6.94
CA ASN A 33 34.16 26.15 8.26
C ASN A 33 33.41 25.00 8.97
N LEU A 34 34.03 23.82 9.00
CA LEU A 34 33.46 22.59 9.57
C LEU A 34 34.22 22.14 10.80
N THR A 35 33.55 21.37 11.66
CA THR A 35 34.21 20.68 12.76
C THR A 35 35.00 19.47 12.25
N PRO A 36 36.16 19.13 12.85
CA PRO A 36 36.97 17.97 12.46
C PRO A 36 36.20 16.64 12.47
N SER A 37 35.22 16.49 13.38
CA SER A 37 34.38 15.30 13.47
C SER A 37 33.55 15.06 12.21
N VAL A 38 33.09 16.12 11.53
CA VAL A 38 32.32 16.00 10.28
C VAL A 38 33.18 15.42 9.17
N VAL A 39 34.38 15.97 8.97
CA VAL A 39 35.30 15.52 7.91
C VAL A 39 35.78 14.10 8.20
N CYS A 40 36.15 13.81 9.46
CA CYS A 40 36.59 12.47 9.88
C CYS A 40 35.49 11.41 9.68
N ASN A 41 34.27 11.67 10.15
CA ASN A 41 33.15 10.73 10.00
C ASN A 41 32.73 10.54 8.54
N LEU A 42 32.75 11.60 7.74
CA LEU A 42 32.45 11.53 6.31
C LEU A 42 33.50 10.70 5.56
N TRP A 43 34.78 10.96 5.85
CA TRP A 43 35.88 10.21 5.24
C TRP A 43 35.83 8.74 5.61
N LYS A 44 35.60 8.43 6.90
CA LYS A 44 35.43 7.06 7.38
C LYS A 44 34.25 6.37 6.70
N GLN A 45 33.10 7.04 6.59
CA GLN A 45 31.94 6.51 5.88
C GLN A 45 32.29 6.15 4.42
N PHE A 46 33.00 7.05 3.74
CA PHE A 46 33.41 6.85 2.35
C PHE A 46 34.42 5.71 2.21
N GLN A 47 35.40 5.60 3.10
CA GLN A 47 36.33 4.46 3.13
C GLN A 47 35.62 3.13 3.36
N ASP A 48 34.64 3.10 4.26
CA ASP A 48 33.93 1.86 4.63
C ASP A 48 32.93 1.41 3.55
N THR A 49 32.29 2.34 2.85
CA THR A 49 31.10 2.04 1.99
C THR A 49 31.29 2.46 0.53
N GLY A 50 32.30 3.26 0.20
CA GLY A 50 32.47 3.87 -1.13
C GLY A 50 31.38 4.90 -1.49
N SER A 51 30.54 5.28 -0.53
CA SER A 51 29.37 6.14 -0.77
C SER A 51 29.20 7.17 0.33
N ILE A 52 28.84 8.39 -0.07
CA ILE A 52 28.43 9.46 0.85
C ILE A 52 26.93 9.42 1.17
N GLU A 53 26.16 8.53 0.54
CA GLU A 53 24.72 8.45 0.76
C GLU A 53 24.40 8.05 2.20
N ARG A 54 23.35 8.66 2.76
CA ARG A 54 22.92 8.33 4.11
C ARG A 54 22.34 6.92 4.10
N LYS A 55 22.85 6.05 4.97
CA LYS A 55 22.22 4.75 5.22
C LYS A 55 20.78 4.98 5.69
N PRO A 56 19.79 4.25 5.13
CA PRO A 56 18.41 4.37 5.57
C PRO A 56 18.35 4.12 7.08
N GLY A 57 17.65 4.99 7.80
CA GLY A 57 17.44 4.79 9.22
C GLY A 57 16.64 3.52 9.47
N GLN A 58 16.89 2.84 10.59
CA GLN A 58 16.16 1.63 10.98
C GLN A 58 14.65 1.87 11.16
N GLY A 59 14.25 3.12 11.43
CA GLY A 59 12.86 3.47 11.70
C GLY A 59 12.40 2.98 13.08
N HIS A 60 11.12 3.19 13.38
CA HIS A 60 10.51 2.67 14.60
C HIS A 60 10.13 1.20 14.40
N PRO A 61 10.36 0.31 15.39
CA PRO A 61 9.92 -1.08 15.31
C PRO A 61 8.42 -1.18 15.02
N ARG A 62 8.04 -2.20 14.26
CA ARG A 62 6.63 -2.50 13.98
C ARG A 62 5.97 -3.04 15.24
N ALA A 63 4.72 -2.63 15.48
CA ALA A 63 3.89 -3.20 16.53
C ALA A 63 3.37 -4.62 16.21
N THR A 64 3.51 -5.07 14.96
CA THR A 64 3.08 -6.39 14.49
C THR A 64 4.24 -7.17 13.90
N THR A 65 4.15 -8.49 13.98
CA THR A 65 5.07 -9.45 13.38
C THR A 65 4.57 -9.91 12.00
N ALA A 66 5.47 -10.49 11.19
CA ALA A 66 5.10 -11.02 9.87
C ALA A 66 4.03 -12.14 9.95
N THR A 67 4.04 -12.93 11.03
CA THR A 67 3.04 -13.99 11.27
C THR A 67 1.66 -13.40 11.54
N GLU A 68 1.60 -12.33 12.33
CA GLU A 68 0.35 -11.60 12.63
C GLU A 68 -0.21 -10.91 11.37
N ASP A 69 0.66 -10.29 10.56
CA ASP A 69 0.27 -9.66 9.30
C ASP A 69 -0.30 -10.71 8.32
N ARG A 70 0.28 -11.92 8.31
CA ARG A 70 -0.23 -13.06 7.54
C ARG A 70 -1.58 -13.55 8.06
N TYR A 71 -1.72 -13.66 9.39
CA TYR A 71 -2.99 -14.01 10.03
C TYR A 71 -4.11 -13.03 9.65
N LEU A 72 -3.85 -11.72 9.76
CA LEU A 72 -4.79 -10.67 9.35
C LEU A 72 -5.22 -10.82 7.90
N SER A 73 -4.27 -11.09 7.01
CA SER A 73 -4.55 -11.25 5.57
C SER A 73 -5.42 -12.48 5.28
N ILE A 74 -5.21 -13.59 5.99
CA ILE A 74 -6.02 -14.80 5.86
C ILE A 74 -7.44 -14.56 6.36
N ILE A 75 -7.60 -14.04 7.58
CA ILE A 75 -8.92 -13.81 8.19
C ILE A 75 -9.72 -12.78 7.38
N ALA A 76 -9.08 -11.70 6.90
CA ALA A 76 -9.75 -10.72 6.05
C ALA A 76 -10.23 -11.32 4.70
N ARG A 77 -9.52 -12.31 4.15
CA ARG A 77 -9.94 -13.00 2.91
C ARG A 77 -11.07 -13.99 3.13
N LEU A 78 -11.06 -14.68 4.27
CA LEU A 78 -12.11 -15.62 4.67
C LEU A 78 -13.41 -14.88 5.03
N ASN A 79 -13.30 -13.83 5.84
CA ASN A 79 -14.41 -12.98 6.25
C ASN A 79 -14.27 -11.58 5.65
N ARG A 80 -14.55 -11.46 4.35
CA ARG A 80 -14.38 -10.20 3.61
C ARG A 80 -15.22 -9.05 4.15
N GLY A 81 -16.31 -9.32 4.86
CA GLY A 81 -17.16 -8.29 5.47
C GLY A 81 -16.70 -7.81 6.85
N ALA A 82 -15.66 -8.41 7.43
CA ALA A 82 -15.16 -8.03 8.75
C ALA A 82 -14.64 -6.59 8.76
N THR A 83 -15.03 -5.82 9.76
CA THR A 83 -14.48 -4.48 9.99
C THR A 83 -13.04 -4.55 10.52
N ALA A 84 -12.24 -3.51 10.28
CA ALA A 84 -10.88 -3.45 10.84
C ALA A 84 -10.85 -3.56 12.38
N SER A 85 -11.91 -3.09 13.07
CA SER A 85 -12.06 -3.23 14.52
C SER A 85 -12.38 -4.66 14.94
N GLN A 86 -13.14 -5.43 14.14
CA GLN A 86 -13.34 -6.86 14.38
C GLN A 86 -12.03 -7.61 14.21
N LEU A 87 -11.32 -7.38 13.11
CA LEU A 87 -10.02 -8.01 12.83
C LEU A 87 -8.96 -7.70 13.91
N SER A 88 -8.96 -6.48 14.46
CA SER A 88 -8.12 -6.11 15.61
C SER A 88 -8.44 -6.96 16.86
N ARG A 89 -9.73 -7.17 17.15
CA ARG A 89 -10.15 -8.02 18.28
C ARG A 89 -9.81 -9.50 18.04
N ASP A 90 -10.00 -9.99 16.82
CA ASP A 90 -9.67 -11.36 16.44
C ASP A 90 -8.16 -11.61 16.57
N LEU A 91 -7.33 -10.66 16.13
CA LEU A 91 -5.87 -10.73 16.31
C LEU A 91 -5.49 -10.74 17.79
N TYR A 92 -6.08 -9.86 18.59
CA TYR A 92 -5.82 -9.83 20.02
C TYR A 92 -6.21 -11.14 20.71
N ALA A 93 -7.34 -11.75 20.33
CA ALA A 93 -7.75 -13.05 20.84
C ALA A 93 -6.79 -14.18 20.45
N ALA A 94 -6.21 -14.13 19.24
CA ALA A 94 -5.31 -15.17 18.74
C ALA A 94 -3.86 -15.04 19.24
N THR A 95 -3.38 -13.82 19.47
CA THR A 95 -1.94 -13.55 19.68
C THR A 95 -1.64 -12.70 20.91
N GLY A 96 -2.64 -12.08 21.53
CA GLY A 96 -2.47 -11.11 22.62
C GLY A 96 -2.00 -9.72 22.14
N THR A 97 -1.69 -9.55 20.86
CA THR A 97 -1.17 -8.28 20.33
C THR A 97 -2.30 -7.28 20.11
N ARG A 98 -2.25 -6.16 20.86
CA ARG A 98 -3.26 -5.10 20.78
C ARG A 98 -2.87 -4.08 19.72
N VAL A 99 -3.64 -4.05 18.63
CA VAL A 99 -3.43 -3.13 17.50
C VAL A 99 -4.62 -2.23 17.26
N SER A 100 -4.37 -1.00 16.81
CA SER A 100 -5.45 -0.09 16.41
C SER A 100 -6.09 -0.52 15.09
N ARG A 101 -7.33 -0.08 14.83
CA ARG A 101 -7.99 -0.28 13.52
C ARG A 101 -7.15 0.27 12.36
N VAL A 102 -6.43 1.38 12.58
CA VAL A 102 -5.61 2.03 11.57
C VAL A 102 -4.39 1.17 11.25
N THR A 103 -3.78 0.56 12.26
CA THR A 103 -2.69 -0.40 12.07
C THR A 103 -3.16 -1.59 11.23
N VAL A 104 -4.31 -2.17 11.55
CA VAL A 104 -4.90 -3.28 10.78
C VAL A 104 -5.12 -2.87 9.31
N SER A 105 -5.76 -1.71 9.06
CA SER A 105 -5.94 -1.23 7.68
C SER A 105 -4.62 -1.07 6.94
N LYS A 106 -3.59 -0.50 7.58
CA LYS A 106 -2.25 -0.36 6.97
C LYS A 106 -1.67 -1.72 6.58
N ARG A 107 -1.77 -2.74 7.44
CA ARG A 107 -1.28 -4.10 7.15
C ARG A 107 -2.03 -4.76 6.01
N LEU A 108 -3.34 -4.59 5.96
CA LEU A 108 -4.14 -5.11 4.84
C LEU A 108 -3.82 -4.39 3.53
N HIS A 109 -3.59 -3.08 3.57
CA HIS A 109 -3.17 -2.32 2.39
C HIS A 109 -1.79 -2.76 1.88
N GLU A 110 -0.84 -3.06 2.77
CA GLU A 110 0.48 -3.62 2.41
C GLU A 110 0.35 -4.96 1.64
N THR A 111 -0.72 -5.73 1.87
CA THR A 111 -1.01 -6.99 1.15
C THR A 111 -2.04 -6.83 0.02
N GLY A 112 -2.36 -5.58 -0.35
CA GLY A 112 -3.23 -5.24 -1.47
C GLY A 112 -4.74 -5.38 -1.19
N LEU A 113 -5.15 -5.59 0.06
CA LEU A 113 -6.55 -5.69 0.44
C LEU A 113 -7.11 -4.33 0.84
N PHE A 114 -8.11 -3.83 0.10
CA PHE A 114 -8.76 -2.56 0.37
C PHE A 114 -10.25 -2.75 0.64
N ALA A 115 -10.81 -1.89 1.49
CA ALA A 115 -12.25 -1.84 1.66
C ALA A 115 -12.91 -1.27 0.39
N ARG A 116 -13.76 -2.06 -0.27
CA ARG A 116 -14.46 -1.69 -1.50
C ARG A 116 -15.94 -2.03 -1.41
N ARG A 117 -16.78 -1.31 -2.16
CA ARG A 117 -18.20 -1.64 -2.27
C ARG A 117 -18.37 -2.85 -3.19
N PRO A 118 -19.06 -3.93 -2.75
CA PRO A 118 -19.37 -5.03 -3.63
C PRO A 118 -20.37 -4.57 -4.70
N ALA A 119 -20.28 -5.15 -5.89
CA ALA A 119 -21.33 -4.99 -6.89
C ALA A 119 -22.58 -5.72 -6.39
N VAL A 120 -23.73 -5.03 -6.38
CA VAL A 120 -25.01 -5.66 -6.09
C VAL A 120 -25.50 -6.29 -7.39
N CYS A 121 -25.63 -7.60 -7.41
CA CYS A 121 -26.18 -8.34 -8.54
C CYS A 121 -27.27 -9.30 -8.07
N VAL A 122 -28.25 -9.54 -8.93
CA VAL A 122 -29.26 -10.58 -8.70
C VAL A 122 -28.59 -11.95 -8.88
N PRO A 123 -28.58 -12.83 -7.86
CA PRO A 123 -27.98 -14.14 -8.00
C PRO A 123 -28.67 -14.95 -9.10
N LEU A 124 -27.90 -15.38 -10.11
CA LEU A 124 -28.41 -16.27 -11.15
C LEU A 124 -28.30 -17.72 -10.68
N THR A 125 -29.43 -18.43 -10.68
CA THR A 125 -29.49 -19.89 -10.50
C THR A 125 -28.72 -20.59 -11.63
N SER A 126 -28.26 -21.81 -11.38
CA SER A 126 -27.53 -22.59 -12.40
C SER A 126 -28.36 -22.82 -13.67
N ALA A 127 -29.69 -22.97 -13.53
CA ALA A 127 -30.61 -23.08 -14.66
C ALA A 127 -30.66 -21.76 -15.46
N ASN A 128 -30.84 -20.62 -14.80
CA ASN A 128 -30.89 -19.31 -15.44
C ASN A 128 -29.58 -19.00 -16.17
N ARG A 129 -28.43 -19.38 -15.61
CA ARG A 129 -27.12 -19.22 -16.28
C ARG A 129 -27.06 -19.99 -17.59
N ARG A 130 -27.55 -21.24 -17.60
CA ARG A 130 -27.56 -22.10 -18.79
C ARG A 130 -28.46 -21.53 -19.89
N VAL A 131 -29.69 -21.15 -19.52
CA VAL A 131 -30.66 -20.55 -20.46
C VAL A 131 -30.11 -19.26 -21.05
N ARG A 132 -29.59 -18.36 -20.22
CA ARG A 132 -28.99 -17.10 -20.69
C ARG A 132 -27.80 -17.35 -21.61
N LEU A 133 -26.94 -18.32 -21.30
CA LEU A 133 -25.79 -18.63 -22.14
C LEU A 133 -26.21 -19.25 -23.48
N ALA A 134 -27.19 -20.15 -23.49
CA ALA A 134 -27.73 -20.73 -24.72
C ALA A 134 -28.31 -19.63 -25.62
N TRP A 135 -29.15 -18.75 -25.04
CA TRP A 135 -29.73 -17.62 -25.76
C TRP A 135 -28.64 -16.71 -26.36
N CYS A 136 -27.62 -16.34 -25.57
CA CYS A 136 -26.50 -15.54 -26.07
C CYS A 136 -25.71 -16.23 -27.19
N ARG A 137 -25.59 -17.57 -27.18
CA ARG A 137 -24.91 -18.32 -28.25
C ARG A 137 -25.74 -18.38 -29.52
N GLU A 138 -27.03 -18.63 -29.40
CA GLU A 138 -27.98 -18.66 -30.53
C GLU A 138 -28.07 -17.31 -31.25
N HIS A 139 -27.95 -16.21 -30.49
CA HIS A 139 -28.11 -14.85 -31.00
C HIS A 139 -26.76 -14.12 -31.20
N ARG A 140 -25.62 -14.82 -31.02
CA ARG A 140 -24.28 -14.20 -31.10
C ARG A 140 -23.99 -13.61 -32.48
N ASP A 141 -24.39 -14.34 -33.51
CA ASP A 141 -24.04 -14.07 -34.90
C ASP A 141 -25.23 -13.44 -35.67
N TRP A 142 -26.22 -12.92 -34.95
CA TRP A 142 -27.38 -12.25 -35.54
C TRP A 142 -27.00 -10.94 -36.24
N SER A 143 -27.59 -10.70 -37.41
CA SER A 143 -27.43 -9.46 -38.18
C SER A 143 -28.28 -8.32 -37.62
N MET A 144 -27.98 -7.09 -38.03
CA MET A 144 -28.74 -5.90 -37.62
C MET A 144 -30.22 -5.99 -38.01
N ASP A 145 -30.53 -6.57 -39.18
CA ASP A 145 -31.91 -6.75 -39.63
C ASP A 145 -32.69 -7.73 -38.73
N GLN A 146 -32.01 -8.76 -38.20
CA GLN A 146 -32.60 -9.70 -37.24
C GLN A 146 -32.81 -9.04 -35.87
N TRP A 147 -31.95 -8.12 -35.45
CA TRP A 147 -32.18 -7.33 -34.24
C TRP A 147 -33.30 -6.30 -34.41
N ALA A 148 -33.47 -5.75 -35.61
CA ALA A 148 -34.47 -4.70 -35.89
C ALA A 148 -35.91 -5.15 -35.69
N ILE A 149 -36.19 -6.46 -35.74
CA ILE A 149 -37.52 -7.02 -35.50
C ILE A 149 -37.81 -7.33 -34.01
N VAL A 150 -36.80 -7.22 -33.12
CA VAL A 150 -36.96 -7.53 -31.69
C VAL A 150 -37.39 -6.28 -30.93
N LEU A 151 -38.57 -6.35 -30.30
CA LEU A 151 -39.03 -5.34 -29.35
C LEU A 151 -38.59 -5.70 -27.93
N PHE A 152 -37.79 -4.84 -27.30
CA PHE A 152 -37.43 -4.97 -25.90
C PHE A 152 -38.35 -4.11 -25.03
N THR A 153 -39.09 -4.74 -24.11
CA THR A 153 -39.93 -4.05 -23.12
C THR A 153 -39.53 -4.50 -21.72
N ASP A 154 -39.51 -3.58 -20.76
CA ASP A 154 -39.27 -3.86 -19.35
C ASP A 154 -40.08 -2.89 -18.47
N GLU A 155 -40.34 -3.28 -17.23
CA GLU A 155 -41.02 -2.46 -16.23
C GLU A 155 -40.02 -1.90 -15.20
N SER A 156 -40.01 -0.59 -15.02
CA SER A 156 -39.14 0.07 -14.04
C SER A 156 -39.94 0.60 -12.85
N ARG A 157 -39.45 0.31 -11.63
CA ARG A 157 -39.99 0.87 -10.38
C ARG A 157 -39.21 2.13 -9.99
N PHE A 158 -39.92 3.24 -9.77
CA PHE A 158 -39.35 4.48 -9.25
C PHE A 158 -39.73 4.67 -7.77
N SER A 159 -38.73 4.88 -6.91
CA SER A 159 -38.94 5.10 -5.47
C SER A 159 -38.35 6.45 -5.04
N LEU A 160 -39.09 7.20 -4.23
CA LEU A 160 -38.67 8.52 -3.72
C LEU A 160 -37.57 8.46 -2.65
N ASN A 161 -37.40 7.31 -2.00
CA ASN A 161 -36.40 7.09 -0.97
C ASN A 161 -35.37 6.05 -1.42
N THR A 162 -34.09 6.30 -1.15
CA THR A 162 -33.01 5.35 -1.46
C THR A 162 -32.48 4.70 -0.18
N ASP A 163 -32.54 3.37 -0.09
CA ASP A 163 -31.87 2.62 0.97
C ASP A 163 -30.37 2.46 0.65
N SER A 164 -29.57 3.43 1.08
CA SER A 164 -28.11 3.43 0.92
C SER A 164 -27.47 2.50 1.96
N ARG A 165 -27.68 1.19 1.84
CA ARG A 165 -26.89 0.20 2.61
C ARG A 165 -25.47 0.16 2.07
N ARG A 166 -24.59 0.98 2.64
CA ARG A 166 -23.17 1.03 2.30
C ARG A 166 -22.44 -0.12 2.99
N THR A 167 -22.43 -1.30 2.36
CA THR A 167 -21.59 -2.42 2.76
C THR A 167 -20.21 -2.32 2.09
N PHE A 168 -19.16 -2.66 2.82
CA PHE A 168 -17.80 -2.75 2.31
C PHE A 168 -17.26 -4.15 2.55
N ILE A 169 -16.44 -4.61 1.61
CA ILE A 169 -15.71 -5.87 1.70
C ILE A 169 -14.23 -5.63 1.42
N TRP A 170 -13.35 -6.42 2.02
CA TRP A 170 -11.93 -6.46 1.67
C TRP A 170 -11.75 -7.15 0.32
N ARG A 171 -11.15 -6.44 -0.65
CA ARG A 171 -10.72 -6.98 -1.95
C ARG A 171 -9.46 -6.31 -2.46
#